data_AF-A0A1X7VH76-F1
#
_entry.id   AF-A0A1X7VH76-F1
#
_cell.length_a   1.000
_cell.length_b   1.000
_cell.length_c   1.000
_cell.angle_alpha   90.00
_cell.angle_beta   90.00
_cell.angle_gamma   90.00
#
_symmetry.space_group_name_H-M   'P 1'
#
loop_
_entity.id
_entity.type
_entity.pdbx_description
1 polymer ?
#
loop_
_entity_poly.entity_id
_entity_poly.type
_entity_poly.pdbx_seq_one_letter_code
_entity_poly.pdbx_strand_id
1 'polypeptide(L)'
;MSLDVMVELFKSHVWNDAKTVNIISVGCFSPFHSVVTASLKFFLNQSTPNEDSSDDDDDEEEIRQKMVHTKQLKGKQKQKKIEKTLKVLKKQKRKKKSKTEASFLAIHLIHDPQDFAEKLYKKLEGCREKFDVRVMLMNLISRLIGIHKLILLNFYSYLQRYLQPHQKHVTLLLTFLTYASHEHVPTETIEPVLRCLANNFITDRNSAEAISLGLHTISDVCARCPTALSEDLLHDLTQYKSYRNKTVVAGARSIINVFRTVNPDMLLKKDRGKMVKEEEEEGSDDEEGNSDSDTGGGETDGEGEYAGKEENSFLSYPETALMNKGKKPEAVGPKVHKFTKKPRAPSSTTNKEKMKSKPFSMMRQKKSLRGKKKRSFREKQVALRNSLLKRKKNSR
;
A
#
# COMPACT_ATOMS: atom_id res chain seq x y z
N MET A 1 25.90 -13.74 -19.74
CA MET A 1 25.62 -13.91 -21.19
C MET A 1 24.35 -14.73 -21.40
N SER A 2 24.36 -16.07 -21.30
CA SER A 2 23.15 -16.88 -21.53
C SER A 2 22.02 -16.60 -20.53
N LEU A 3 22.35 -16.51 -19.24
CA LEU A 3 21.35 -16.23 -18.19
C LEU A 3 20.70 -14.84 -18.36
N ASP A 4 21.49 -13.83 -18.72
CA ASP A 4 20.99 -12.46 -18.89
C ASP A 4 19.96 -12.38 -20.04
N VAL A 5 20.22 -13.10 -21.13
CA VAL A 5 19.27 -13.22 -22.25
C VAL A 5 17.97 -13.90 -21.81
N MET A 6 18.05 -14.99 -21.01
CA MET A 6 16.85 -15.65 -20.49
C MET A 6 16.04 -14.73 -19.56
N VAL A 7 16.72 -13.93 -18.74
CA VAL A 7 16.09 -12.93 -17.86
C VAL A 7 15.36 -11.86 -18.67
N GLU A 8 15.97 -11.37 -19.75
CA GLU A 8 15.37 -10.37 -20.63
C GLU A 8 14.15 -10.92 -21.41
N LEU A 9 14.25 -12.16 -21.90
CA LEU A 9 13.16 -12.84 -22.59
C LEU A 9 11.96 -13.14 -21.67
N PHE A 10 12.23 -13.44 -20.40
CA PHE A 10 11.17 -13.62 -19.40
C PHE A 10 10.50 -12.29 -19.03
N LYS A 11 11.29 -11.21 -18.86
CA LYS A 11 10.77 -9.85 -18.57
C LYS A 11 9.94 -9.27 -19.72
N SER A 12 10.26 -9.65 -20.96
CA SER A 12 9.51 -9.24 -22.15
C SER A 12 8.25 -10.09 -22.40
N HIS A 13 7.92 -11.02 -21.50
CA HIS A 13 6.81 -11.96 -21.62
C HIS A 13 6.81 -12.81 -22.90
N VAL A 14 8.00 -13.01 -23.50
CA VAL A 14 8.17 -13.86 -24.68
C VAL A 14 8.33 -15.32 -24.26
N TRP A 15 9.13 -15.58 -23.22
CA TRP A 15 9.34 -16.93 -22.67
C TRP A 15 8.76 -17.03 -21.26
N ASN A 16 7.53 -17.54 -21.17
CA ASN A 16 6.74 -17.59 -19.92
C ASN A 16 6.60 -19.03 -19.40
N ASP A 17 7.57 -19.89 -19.71
CA ASP A 17 7.46 -21.32 -19.48
C ASP A 17 8.12 -21.75 -18.17
N ALA A 18 7.59 -22.82 -17.57
CA ALA A 18 8.16 -23.42 -16.37
C ALA A 18 9.59 -23.90 -16.62
N LYS A 19 9.88 -24.44 -17.82
CA LYS A 19 11.22 -24.90 -18.20
C LYS A 19 12.27 -23.79 -18.08
N THR A 20 11.96 -22.60 -18.58
CA THR A 20 12.86 -21.44 -18.53
C THR A 20 13.17 -21.04 -17.10
N VAL A 21 12.14 -20.97 -16.25
CA VAL A 21 12.29 -20.64 -14.82
C VAL A 21 13.14 -21.68 -14.09
N ASN A 22 12.96 -22.96 -14.37
CA ASN A 22 13.73 -24.02 -13.73
C ASN A 22 15.20 -24.07 -14.21
N ILE A 23 15.49 -23.67 -15.46
CA ILE A 23 16.88 -23.47 -15.89
C ILE A 23 17.53 -22.31 -15.11
N ILE A 24 16.78 -21.22 -14.88
CA ILE A 24 17.26 -20.08 -14.08
C ILE A 24 17.43 -20.49 -12.60
N SER A 25 16.55 -21.35 -12.07
CA SER A 25 16.65 -21.85 -10.69
C SER A 25 17.91 -22.69 -10.47
N VAL A 26 18.33 -23.49 -11.46
CA VAL A 26 19.64 -24.19 -11.46
C VAL A 26 20.81 -23.20 -11.38
N GLY A 27 20.68 -22.03 -12.00
CA GLY A 27 21.65 -20.94 -11.92
C GLY A 27 21.94 -20.47 -10.48
N CYS A 28 20.96 -20.57 -9.57
CA CYS A 28 21.15 -20.26 -8.15
C CYS A 28 22.14 -21.20 -7.45
N PHE A 29 22.37 -22.41 -7.97
CA PHE A 29 23.29 -23.40 -7.40
C PHE A 29 24.68 -23.42 -8.05
N SER A 30 24.90 -22.59 -9.08
CA SER A 30 26.20 -22.47 -9.75
C SER A 30 27.34 -22.13 -8.78
N PRO A 31 28.58 -22.61 -9.04
CA PRO A 31 29.77 -22.20 -8.29
C PRO A 31 30.19 -20.75 -8.57
N PHE A 32 29.72 -20.16 -9.68
CA PHE A 32 30.09 -18.80 -10.08
C PHE A 32 29.19 -17.76 -9.42
N HIS A 33 29.78 -16.89 -8.60
CA HIS A 33 29.09 -15.82 -7.86
C HIS A 33 28.25 -14.88 -8.75
N SER A 34 28.75 -14.54 -9.94
CA SER A 34 28.04 -13.67 -10.89
C SER A 34 26.72 -14.29 -11.36
N VAL A 35 26.73 -15.60 -11.64
CA VAL A 35 25.56 -16.37 -12.08
C VAL A 35 24.55 -16.49 -10.95
N VAL A 36 25.01 -16.78 -9.73
CA VAL A 36 24.15 -16.85 -8.54
C VAL A 36 23.47 -15.51 -8.30
N THR A 37 24.25 -14.43 -8.27
CA THR A 37 23.72 -13.08 -8.02
C THR A 37 22.72 -12.66 -9.09
N ALA A 38 22.99 -12.94 -10.37
CA ALA A 38 22.07 -12.65 -11.46
C ALA A 38 20.76 -13.46 -11.36
N SER A 39 20.85 -14.74 -10.98
CA SER A 39 19.68 -15.62 -10.77
C SER A 39 18.83 -15.14 -9.59
N LEU A 40 19.46 -14.76 -8.47
CA LEU A 40 18.74 -14.23 -7.31
C LEU A 40 18.10 -12.88 -7.62
N LYS A 41 18.79 -12.00 -8.35
CA LYS A 41 18.26 -10.71 -8.82
C LYS A 41 17.04 -10.89 -9.71
N PHE A 42 17.01 -11.93 -10.54
CA PHE A 42 15.85 -12.28 -11.35
C PHE A 42 14.61 -12.58 -10.49
N PHE A 43 14.72 -13.51 -9.54
CA PHE A 43 13.58 -13.87 -8.67
C PHE A 43 13.15 -12.73 -7.73
N LEU A 44 14.09 -11.92 -7.27
CA LEU A 44 13.80 -10.79 -6.39
C LEU A 44 13.37 -9.51 -7.12
N ASN A 45 13.46 -9.51 -8.46
CA ASN A 45 13.26 -8.34 -9.31
C ASN A 45 14.23 -7.17 -9.06
N GLN A 46 15.37 -7.44 -8.44
CA GLN A 46 16.39 -6.44 -8.19
C GLN A 46 17.25 -6.33 -9.46
N SER A 47 16.79 -5.54 -10.43
CA SER A 47 17.61 -5.27 -11.62
C SER A 47 18.95 -4.66 -11.19
N THR A 48 20.03 -5.02 -11.89
CA THR A 48 21.37 -4.49 -11.66
C THR A 48 21.36 -2.96 -11.51
N PRO A 49 22.15 -2.40 -10.58
CA PRO A 49 22.10 -0.97 -10.23
C PRO A 49 22.40 0.01 -11.37
N ASN A 50 22.84 -0.47 -12.55
CA ASN A 50 23.25 0.38 -13.66
C ASN A 50 22.12 0.91 -14.55
N GLU A 51 20.84 0.53 -14.35
CA GLU A 51 19.79 0.99 -15.27
C GLU A 51 18.70 1.89 -14.66
N ASP A 52 18.47 1.90 -13.35
CA ASP A 52 17.35 2.68 -12.79
C ASP A 52 17.67 3.45 -11.47
N SER A 53 18.89 3.35 -10.91
CA SER A 53 19.21 3.96 -9.59
C SER A 53 19.53 5.46 -9.62
N SER A 54 19.34 6.13 -10.76
CA SER A 54 19.60 7.58 -10.90
C SER A 54 18.41 8.36 -11.46
N ASP A 55 17.21 7.77 -11.56
CA ASP A 55 16.05 8.45 -12.18
C ASP A 55 14.77 8.41 -11.33
N ASP A 56 14.62 7.47 -10.37
CA ASP A 56 13.34 7.28 -9.64
C ASP A 56 13.17 8.29 -8.46
N ASP A 57 14.25 8.71 -7.80
CA ASP A 57 14.18 9.76 -6.74
C ASP A 57 14.12 11.17 -7.36
N ASP A 58 14.85 11.40 -8.45
CA ASP A 58 14.80 12.65 -9.21
C ASP A 58 13.41 12.86 -9.85
N ASP A 59 12.77 11.80 -10.36
CA ASP A 59 11.43 11.87 -10.94
C ASP A 59 10.34 12.19 -9.91
N GLU A 60 10.38 11.64 -8.69
CA GLU A 60 9.35 11.92 -7.68
C GLU A 60 9.41 13.36 -7.17
N GLU A 61 10.63 13.88 -6.92
CA GLU A 61 10.82 15.28 -6.58
C GLU A 61 10.45 16.20 -7.74
N GLU A 62 10.82 15.86 -8.99
CA GLU A 62 10.48 16.64 -10.16
C GLU A 62 8.95 16.63 -10.41
N ILE A 63 8.26 15.52 -10.16
CA ILE A 63 6.80 15.41 -10.22
C ILE A 63 6.15 16.27 -9.12
N ARG A 64 6.67 16.24 -7.88
CA ARG A 64 6.19 17.10 -6.78
C ARG A 64 6.41 18.58 -7.10
N GLN A 65 7.57 18.95 -7.62
CA GLN A 65 7.89 20.31 -8.06
C GLN A 65 7.00 20.75 -9.24
N LYS A 66 6.78 19.88 -10.24
CA LYS A 66 5.83 20.12 -11.35
C LYS A 66 4.40 20.26 -10.84
N MET A 67 3.97 19.51 -9.84
CA MET A 67 2.65 19.65 -9.21
C MET A 67 2.50 20.96 -8.43
N VAL A 68 3.52 21.38 -7.68
CA VAL A 68 3.55 22.67 -6.97
C VAL A 68 3.51 23.84 -7.97
N HIS A 69 4.27 23.76 -9.06
CA HIS A 69 4.26 24.79 -10.11
C HIS A 69 2.92 24.82 -10.88
N THR A 70 2.23 23.67 -10.95
CA THR A 70 0.89 23.56 -11.56
C THR A 70 -0.21 24.16 -10.67
N LYS A 71 -0.03 24.29 -9.35
CA LYS A 71 -0.98 25.00 -8.46
C LYS A 71 -1.09 26.50 -8.78
N GLN A 72 -0.04 27.10 -9.37
CA GLN A 72 0.01 28.53 -9.72
C GLN A 72 -0.66 28.88 -11.06
N LEU A 73 -0.95 27.87 -11.90
CA LEU A 73 -1.58 28.06 -13.22
C LEU A 73 -3.12 27.99 -13.10
N LYS A 74 -3.86 28.90 -13.75
CA LYS A 74 -5.33 28.85 -13.86
C LYS A 74 -5.78 28.62 -15.31
N GLY A 75 -6.83 27.82 -15.51
CA GLY A 75 -7.48 27.57 -16.80
C GLY A 75 -7.13 26.23 -17.48
N LYS A 76 -7.57 26.08 -18.74
CA LYS A 76 -7.45 24.84 -19.56
C LYS A 76 -6.02 24.28 -19.68
N GLN A 77 -4.99 25.10 -19.48
CA GLN A 77 -3.59 24.68 -19.51
C GLN A 77 -3.17 23.89 -18.25
N LYS A 78 -3.77 24.16 -17.09
CA LYS A 78 -3.57 23.40 -15.85
C LYS A 78 -4.07 21.96 -16.03
N GLN A 79 -5.29 21.81 -16.57
CA GLN A 79 -5.91 20.51 -16.84
C GLN A 79 -5.05 19.66 -17.78
N LYS A 80 -4.54 20.23 -18.88
CA LYS A 80 -3.67 19.50 -19.82
C LYS A 80 -2.33 19.06 -19.21
N LYS A 81 -1.73 19.83 -18.30
CA LYS A 81 -0.48 19.43 -17.63
C LYS A 81 -0.71 18.34 -16.58
N ILE A 82 -1.78 18.46 -15.79
CA ILE A 82 -2.19 17.42 -14.82
C ILE A 82 -2.53 16.12 -15.54
N GLU A 83 -3.22 16.18 -16.67
CA GLU A 83 -3.56 14.98 -17.45
C GLU A 83 -2.29 14.30 -18.01
N LYS A 84 -1.30 15.07 -18.46
CA LYS A 84 -0.01 14.53 -18.91
C LYS A 84 0.78 13.90 -17.77
N THR A 85 0.89 14.56 -16.61
CA THR A 85 1.60 13.99 -15.45
C THR A 85 0.88 12.74 -14.92
N LEU A 86 -0.45 12.73 -14.88
CA LEU A 86 -1.24 11.55 -14.53
C LEU A 86 -1.03 10.39 -15.51
N LYS A 87 -0.88 10.66 -16.82
CA LYS A 87 -0.58 9.61 -17.81
C LYS A 87 0.82 9.02 -17.61
N VAL A 88 1.82 9.85 -17.29
CA VAL A 88 3.19 9.39 -16.98
C VAL A 88 3.19 8.54 -15.71
N LEU A 89 2.55 9.01 -14.63
CA LEU A 89 2.39 8.26 -13.39
C LEU A 89 1.65 6.93 -13.61
N LYS A 90 0.58 6.91 -14.41
CA LYS A 90 -0.14 5.68 -14.77
C LYS A 90 0.77 4.72 -15.56
N LYS A 91 1.61 5.22 -16.46
CA LYS A 91 2.57 4.39 -17.22
C LYS A 91 3.66 3.82 -16.32
N GLN A 92 4.22 4.62 -15.41
CA GLN A 92 5.20 4.17 -14.41
C GLN A 92 4.58 3.12 -13.46
N LYS A 93 3.36 3.37 -12.94
CA LYS A 93 2.65 2.39 -12.10
C LYS A 93 2.35 1.08 -12.84
N ARG A 94 1.96 1.13 -14.12
CA ARG A 94 1.76 -0.08 -14.94
C ARG A 94 3.05 -0.87 -15.13
N LYS A 95 4.19 -0.19 -15.38
CA LYS A 95 5.51 -0.84 -15.46
C LYS A 95 5.93 -1.48 -14.13
N LYS A 96 5.74 -0.79 -13.00
CA LYS A 96 6.04 -1.35 -11.67
C LYS A 96 5.16 -2.57 -11.38
N LYS A 97 3.85 -2.48 -11.68
CA LYS A 97 2.89 -3.59 -11.52
C LYS A 97 3.26 -4.82 -12.37
N SER A 98 3.54 -4.64 -13.66
CA SER A 98 3.91 -5.77 -14.55
C SER A 98 5.23 -6.42 -14.13
N LYS A 99 6.21 -5.62 -13.68
CA LYS A 99 7.48 -6.14 -13.14
C LYS A 99 7.25 -7.00 -11.87
N THR A 100 6.38 -6.58 -10.95
CA THR A 100 6.07 -7.35 -9.74
C THR A 100 5.27 -8.63 -10.05
N GLU A 101 4.33 -8.56 -10.99
CA GLU A 101 3.56 -9.72 -11.46
C GLU A 101 4.48 -10.76 -12.13
N ALA A 102 5.45 -10.34 -12.95
CA ALA A 102 6.40 -11.26 -13.57
C ALA A 102 7.21 -12.06 -12.54
N SER A 103 7.69 -11.43 -11.46
CA SER A 103 8.42 -12.15 -10.40
C SER A 103 7.54 -13.07 -9.58
N PHE A 104 6.28 -12.67 -9.33
CA PHE A 104 5.31 -13.53 -8.68
C PHE A 104 5.04 -14.77 -9.53
N LEU A 105 4.82 -14.59 -10.84
CA LEU A 105 4.70 -15.68 -11.80
C LEU A 105 5.95 -16.58 -11.77
N ALA A 106 7.15 -16.01 -11.82
CA ALA A 106 8.39 -16.80 -11.80
C ALA A 106 8.50 -17.72 -10.57
N ILE A 107 8.04 -17.28 -9.39
CA ILE A 107 8.08 -18.11 -8.18
C ILE A 107 7.04 -19.24 -8.23
N HIS A 108 5.88 -19.00 -8.85
CA HIS A 108 4.84 -20.03 -9.03
C HIS A 108 5.20 -21.10 -10.07
N LEU A 109 6.04 -20.78 -11.04
CA LEU A 109 6.43 -21.68 -12.14
C LEU A 109 7.56 -22.66 -11.78
N ILE A 110 8.03 -22.67 -10.52
CA ILE A 110 9.05 -23.61 -10.04
C ILE A 110 8.43 -25.01 -9.86
N HIS A 111 9.09 -26.05 -10.39
CA HIS A 111 8.52 -27.41 -10.40
C HIS A 111 8.45 -28.08 -9.02
N ASP A 112 9.49 -27.90 -8.20
CA ASP A 112 9.55 -28.45 -6.84
C ASP A 112 10.05 -27.37 -5.86
N PRO A 113 9.14 -26.59 -5.26
CA PRO A 113 9.50 -25.46 -4.42
C PRO A 113 10.08 -25.88 -3.07
N GLN A 114 9.68 -27.05 -2.52
CA GLN A 114 10.16 -27.55 -1.23
C GLN A 114 11.64 -27.94 -1.34
N ASP A 115 11.97 -28.82 -2.27
CA ASP A 115 13.36 -29.25 -2.52
C ASP A 115 14.26 -28.08 -2.87
N PHE A 116 13.75 -27.13 -3.66
CA PHE A 116 14.47 -25.94 -4.04
C PHE A 116 14.80 -25.07 -2.81
N ALA A 117 13.83 -24.84 -1.92
CA ALA A 117 14.04 -24.08 -0.68
C ALA A 117 15.04 -24.77 0.27
N GLU A 118 14.97 -26.09 0.43
CA GLU A 118 15.91 -26.85 1.26
C GLU A 118 17.34 -26.81 0.72
N LYS A 119 17.51 -26.99 -0.60
CA LYS A 119 18.82 -26.88 -1.26
C LYS A 119 19.38 -25.46 -1.14
N LEU A 120 18.54 -24.44 -1.28
CA LEU A 120 18.94 -23.04 -1.09
C LEU A 120 19.36 -22.76 0.36
N TYR A 121 18.64 -23.32 1.33
CA TYR A 121 18.97 -23.18 2.74
C TYR A 121 20.31 -23.85 3.11
N LYS A 122 20.56 -25.08 2.62
CA LYS A 122 21.87 -25.74 2.77
C LYS A 122 23.01 -24.90 2.18
N LYS A 123 22.77 -24.29 1.01
CA LYS A 123 23.73 -23.35 0.40
C LYS A 123 23.93 -22.11 1.27
N LEU A 124 22.87 -21.56 1.87
CA LEU A 124 22.93 -20.40 2.77
C LEU A 124 23.78 -20.66 4.01
N GLU A 125 23.65 -21.83 4.63
CA GLU A 125 24.45 -22.21 5.82
C GLU A 125 25.95 -22.30 5.49
N GLY A 126 26.30 -22.89 4.34
CA GLY A 126 27.69 -22.99 3.88
C GLY A 126 28.24 -21.74 3.19
N CYS A 127 27.41 -20.71 2.95
CA CYS A 127 27.77 -19.60 2.09
C CYS A 127 28.81 -18.67 2.76
N ARG A 128 30.05 -18.65 2.27
CA ARG A 128 31.10 -17.70 2.73
C ARG A 128 31.03 -16.32 2.04
N GLU A 129 29.99 -16.06 1.27
CA GLU A 129 29.86 -14.82 0.50
C GLU A 129 29.53 -13.59 1.37
N LYS A 130 29.59 -12.42 0.73
CA LYS A 130 29.20 -11.14 1.32
C LYS A 130 27.78 -11.21 1.89
N PHE A 131 27.56 -10.46 2.96
CA PHE A 131 26.27 -10.43 3.66
C PHE A 131 25.09 -10.08 2.75
N ASP A 132 25.28 -9.22 1.74
CA ASP A 132 24.23 -8.83 0.80
C ASP A 132 23.66 -10.02 0.02
N VAL A 133 24.50 -10.96 -0.43
CA VAL A 133 24.01 -12.16 -1.12
C VAL A 133 23.30 -13.10 -0.17
N ARG A 134 23.76 -13.20 1.09
CA ARG A 134 23.03 -13.93 2.12
C ARG A 134 21.63 -13.34 2.35
N VAL A 135 21.51 -12.01 2.40
CA VAL A 135 20.21 -11.32 2.52
C VAL A 135 19.33 -11.60 1.30
N MET A 136 19.89 -11.63 0.09
CA MET A 136 19.13 -12.00 -1.11
C MET A 136 18.64 -13.46 -1.07
N LEU A 137 19.48 -14.40 -0.61
CA LEU A 137 19.07 -15.79 -0.42
C LEU A 137 17.95 -15.91 0.61
N MET A 138 18.06 -15.23 1.76
CA MET A 138 17.00 -15.19 2.78
C MET A 138 15.69 -14.59 2.25
N ASN A 139 15.77 -13.56 1.41
CA ASN A 139 14.59 -12.95 0.77
C ASN A 139 13.90 -13.94 -0.17
N LEU A 140 14.67 -14.68 -0.97
CA LEU A 140 14.09 -15.68 -1.88
C LEU A 140 13.43 -16.82 -1.10
N ILE A 141 14.12 -17.35 -0.07
CA ILE A 141 13.60 -18.43 0.78
C ILE A 141 12.32 -17.99 1.49
N SER A 142 12.29 -16.80 2.10
CA SER A 142 11.09 -16.30 2.80
C SER A 142 9.88 -16.13 1.87
N ARG A 143 10.09 -15.69 0.62
CA ARG A 143 9.02 -15.61 -0.39
C ARG A 143 8.51 -16.99 -0.81
N LEU A 144 9.42 -17.96 -0.98
CA LEU A 144 9.04 -19.34 -1.32
C LEU A 144 8.20 -19.97 -0.20
N ILE A 145 8.61 -19.78 1.05
CA ILE A 145 7.87 -20.25 2.23
C ILE A 145 6.47 -19.65 2.25
N GLY A 146 6.33 -18.33 2.11
CA GLY A 146 5.04 -17.67 2.19
C GLY A 146 4.08 -18.04 1.05
N ILE A 147 4.58 -18.19 -0.18
CA ILE A 147 3.74 -18.47 -1.36
C ILE A 147 3.30 -19.94 -1.40
N HIS A 148 4.25 -20.86 -1.23
CA HIS A 148 3.98 -22.30 -1.35
C HIS A 148 3.66 -22.97 0.00
N LYS A 149 3.55 -22.19 1.08
CA LYS A 149 3.33 -22.64 2.47
C LYS A 149 4.28 -23.79 2.86
N LEU A 150 5.58 -23.59 2.61
CA LEU A 150 6.62 -24.60 2.83
C LEU A 150 7.00 -24.70 4.31
N ILE A 151 7.27 -25.91 4.79
CA ILE A 151 7.70 -26.14 6.17
C ILE A 151 9.23 -26.21 6.18
N LEU A 152 9.89 -25.13 6.61
CA LEU A 152 11.34 -25.05 6.77
C LEU A 152 11.71 -24.47 8.13
N LEU A 153 11.67 -25.30 9.18
CA LEU A 153 11.79 -24.86 10.57
C LEU A 153 13.19 -24.29 10.92
N ASN A 154 14.24 -24.85 10.33
CA ASN A 154 15.62 -24.41 10.57
C ASN A 154 15.86 -22.95 10.16
N PHE A 155 15.07 -22.43 9.22
CA PHE A 155 15.16 -21.05 8.75
C PHE A 155 14.85 -20.03 9.86
N TYR A 156 13.91 -20.33 10.76
CA TYR A 156 13.55 -19.43 11.86
C TYR A 156 14.68 -19.33 12.90
N SER A 157 15.31 -20.45 13.25
CA SER A 157 16.50 -20.47 14.11
C SER A 157 17.66 -19.71 13.48
N TYR A 158 17.82 -19.81 12.15
CA TYR A 158 18.81 -19.05 11.41
C TYR A 158 18.54 -17.54 11.50
N LEU A 159 17.29 -17.10 11.28
CA LEU A 159 16.88 -15.70 11.36
C LEU A 159 17.04 -15.11 12.77
N GLN A 160 16.76 -15.89 13.82
CA GLN A 160 16.86 -15.46 15.21
C GLN A 160 18.22 -14.82 15.55
N ARG A 161 19.31 -15.31 14.95
CA ARG A 161 20.68 -14.79 15.14
C ARG A 161 20.89 -13.37 14.58
N TYR A 162 20.05 -12.95 13.63
CA TYR A 162 20.15 -11.65 12.96
C TYR A 162 19.12 -10.63 13.45
N LEU A 163 18.24 -11.01 14.39
CA LEU A 163 17.21 -10.14 14.98
C LEU A 163 17.79 -9.22 16.07
N GLN A 164 18.76 -8.39 15.68
CA GLN A 164 19.33 -7.34 16.55
C GLN A 164 19.10 -5.95 15.94
N PRO A 165 18.77 -4.92 16.75
CA PRO A 165 18.50 -3.57 16.23
C PRO A 165 19.68 -2.91 15.50
N HIS A 166 20.91 -3.26 15.88
CA HIS A 166 22.14 -2.72 15.28
C HIS A 166 22.50 -3.39 13.93
N GLN A 167 21.80 -4.47 13.56
CA GLN A 167 22.13 -5.24 12.37
C GLN A 167 21.87 -4.45 11.09
N LYS A 168 22.76 -4.61 10.09
CA LYS A 168 22.54 -4.05 8.75
C LYS A 168 21.29 -4.66 8.12
N HIS A 169 20.48 -3.83 7.46
CA HIS A 169 19.23 -4.25 6.81
C HIS A 169 18.20 -4.92 7.74
N VAL A 170 18.18 -4.54 9.02
CA VAL A 170 17.26 -5.11 10.02
C VAL A 170 15.79 -5.08 9.59
N THR A 171 15.33 -3.99 8.97
CA THR A 171 13.96 -3.87 8.44
C THR A 171 13.63 -4.94 7.40
N LEU A 172 14.59 -5.26 6.53
CA LEU A 172 14.41 -6.30 5.50
C LEU A 172 14.35 -7.69 6.14
N LEU A 173 15.22 -7.96 7.13
CA LEU A 173 15.23 -9.21 7.87
C LEU A 173 13.91 -9.46 8.61
N LEU A 174 13.37 -8.42 9.26
CA LEU A 174 12.05 -8.48 9.91
C LEU A 174 10.94 -8.72 8.89
N THR A 175 11.04 -8.11 7.70
CA THR A 175 10.09 -8.38 6.61
C THR A 175 10.16 -9.84 6.15
N PHE A 176 11.34 -10.46 6.14
CA PHE A 176 11.49 -11.88 5.77
C PHE A 176 10.84 -12.81 6.81
N LEU A 177 10.94 -12.48 8.09
CA LEU A 177 10.24 -13.20 9.15
C LEU A 177 8.73 -13.16 8.90
N THR A 178 8.20 -11.95 8.69
CA THR A 178 6.79 -11.70 8.33
C THR A 178 6.35 -12.55 7.13
N TYR A 179 7.11 -12.60 6.02
CA TYR A 179 6.76 -13.42 4.85
C TYR A 179 6.89 -14.93 5.08
N ALA A 180 7.83 -15.36 5.91
CA ALA A 180 7.99 -16.78 6.21
C ALA A 180 6.90 -17.28 7.18
N SER A 181 6.30 -16.42 8.01
CA SER A 181 5.20 -16.79 8.90
C SER A 181 3.94 -17.14 8.09
N HIS A 182 3.40 -18.32 8.32
CA HIS A 182 2.14 -18.80 7.74
C HIS A 182 1.45 -19.78 8.68
N GLU A 183 0.18 -20.02 8.45
CA GLU A 183 -0.73 -20.81 9.29
C GLU A 183 -0.23 -22.23 9.67
N HIS A 184 0.57 -22.88 8.82
CA HIS A 184 1.05 -24.25 9.04
C HIS A 184 2.36 -24.34 9.83
N VAL A 185 2.95 -23.21 10.24
CA VAL A 185 4.18 -23.21 11.04
C VAL A 185 3.83 -23.51 12.50
N PRO A 186 4.51 -24.47 13.16
CA PRO A 186 4.28 -24.76 14.57
C PRO A 186 4.59 -23.56 15.48
N THR A 187 3.71 -23.30 16.44
CA THR A 187 3.81 -22.22 17.43
C THR A 187 5.10 -22.28 18.24
N GLU A 188 5.54 -23.48 18.62
CA GLU A 188 6.77 -23.76 19.37
C GLU A 188 8.03 -23.17 18.72
N THR A 189 8.03 -23.04 17.39
CA THR A 189 9.19 -22.50 16.64
C THR A 189 9.14 -20.98 16.50
N ILE A 190 7.94 -20.39 16.47
CA ILE A 190 7.75 -18.93 16.29
C ILE A 190 7.83 -18.20 17.64
N GLU A 191 7.28 -18.79 18.71
CA GLU A 191 7.30 -18.21 20.05
C GLU A 191 8.71 -17.75 20.50
N PRO A 192 9.77 -18.58 20.42
CA PRO A 192 11.12 -18.14 20.81
C PRO A 192 11.65 -16.99 19.93
N VAL A 193 11.23 -16.93 18.66
CA VAL A 193 11.60 -15.84 17.74
C VAL A 193 10.90 -14.54 18.14
N LEU A 194 9.61 -14.60 18.47
CA LEU A 194 8.85 -13.44 18.96
C LEU A 194 9.39 -12.94 20.30
N ARG A 195 9.71 -13.86 21.23
CA ARG A 195 10.33 -13.52 22.52
C ARG A 195 11.71 -12.88 22.32
N CYS A 196 12.53 -13.41 21.42
CA CYS A 196 13.82 -12.81 21.05
C CYS A 196 13.65 -11.39 20.50
N LEU A 197 12.66 -11.19 19.63
CA LEU A 197 12.36 -9.89 19.02
C LEU A 197 11.90 -8.88 20.07
N ALA A 198 11.02 -9.28 21.00
CA ALA A 198 10.61 -8.43 22.12
C ALA A 198 11.80 -8.04 23.01
N ASN A 199 12.60 -9.02 23.44
CA ASN A 199 13.75 -8.79 24.31
C ASN A 199 14.83 -7.91 23.69
N ASN A 200 15.02 -7.98 22.36
CA ASN A 200 16.05 -7.21 21.67
C ASN A 200 15.58 -5.84 21.21
N PHE A 201 14.33 -5.69 20.74
CA PHE A 201 13.82 -4.44 20.15
C PHE A 201 13.03 -3.59 21.13
N ILE A 202 12.23 -4.20 22.00
CA ILE A 202 11.27 -3.50 22.87
C ILE A 202 11.92 -3.31 24.24
N THR A 203 12.97 -2.49 24.25
CA THR A 203 13.69 -2.09 25.47
C THR A 203 13.82 -0.58 25.50
N ASP A 204 13.87 0.02 26.70
CA ASP A 204 13.97 1.47 26.88
C ASP A 204 15.28 2.06 26.33
N ARG A 205 16.29 1.22 26.08
CA ARG A 205 17.59 1.62 25.53
C ARG A 205 17.55 1.88 24.02
N ASN A 206 16.56 1.32 23.34
CA ASN A 206 16.46 1.41 21.88
C ASN A 206 15.75 2.70 21.45
N SER A 207 15.99 3.10 20.20
CA SER A 207 15.27 4.21 19.60
C SER A 207 13.76 3.90 19.49
N ALA A 208 12.94 4.93 19.58
CA ALA A 208 11.48 4.79 19.41
C ALA A 208 11.10 4.17 18.05
N GLU A 209 11.92 4.37 17.03
CA GLU A 209 11.75 3.75 15.70
C GLU A 209 12.00 2.25 15.74
N ALA A 210 13.07 1.80 16.41
CA ALA A 210 13.36 0.38 16.57
C ALA A 210 12.28 -0.33 17.38
N ILE A 211 11.79 0.29 18.47
CA ILE A 211 10.67 -0.24 19.27
C ILE A 211 9.40 -0.35 18.42
N SER A 212 9.07 0.72 17.68
CA SER A 212 7.92 0.73 16.77
C SER A 212 8.02 -0.36 15.71
N LEU A 213 9.20 -0.54 15.11
CA LEU A 213 9.44 -1.56 14.10
C LEU A 213 9.28 -2.98 14.67
N GLY A 214 9.76 -3.20 15.89
CA GLY A 214 9.56 -4.45 16.62
C GLY A 214 8.08 -4.76 16.85
N LEU A 215 7.32 -3.80 17.40
CA LEU A 215 5.89 -3.94 17.66
C LEU A 215 5.07 -4.23 16.39
N HIS A 216 5.35 -3.53 15.30
CA HIS A 216 4.66 -3.79 14.03
C HIS A 216 5.01 -5.17 13.48
N THR A 217 6.28 -5.58 13.56
CA THR A 217 6.68 -6.91 13.07
C THR A 217 6.00 -8.02 13.88
N ILE A 218 5.92 -7.90 15.20
CA ILE A 218 5.17 -8.86 16.04
C ILE A 218 3.70 -8.86 15.61
N SER A 219 3.08 -7.69 15.45
CA SER A 219 1.69 -7.58 14.98
C SER A 219 1.47 -8.29 13.65
N ASP A 220 2.37 -8.10 12.68
CA ASP A 220 2.25 -8.67 11.35
C ASP A 220 2.47 -10.19 11.34
N VAL A 221 3.32 -10.71 12.23
CA VAL A 221 3.49 -12.15 12.43
C VAL A 221 2.25 -12.74 13.10
N CYS A 222 1.73 -12.10 14.15
CA CYS A 222 0.53 -12.53 14.86
C CYS A 222 -0.72 -12.50 13.97
N ALA A 223 -0.79 -11.56 13.01
CA ALA A 223 -1.87 -11.53 12.02
C ALA A 223 -1.93 -12.80 11.13
N ARG A 224 -0.81 -13.52 10.99
CA ARG A 224 -0.74 -14.80 10.26
C ARG A 224 -0.77 -16.02 11.19
N CYS A 225 -0.10 -15.91 12.34
CA CYS A 225 0.05 -16.97 13.33
C CYS A 225 -0.35 -16.43 14.72
N PRO A 226 -1.66 -16.34 15.02
CA PRO A 226 -2.16 -15.69 16.23
C PRO A 226 -1.84 -16.47 17.51
N THR A 227 -1.76 -17.79 17.41
CA THR A 227 -1.49 -18.72 18.51
C THR A 227 -0.03 -18.76 18.94
N ALA A 228 0.86 -18.03 18.26
CA ALA A 228 2.30 -18.08 18.54
C ALA A 228 2.76 -17.11 19.64
N LEU A 229 1.89 -16.18 20.10
CA LEU A 229 2.22 -15.22 21.14
C LEU A 229 1.72 -15.72 22.50
N SER A 230 2.58 -15.72 23.51
CA SER A 230 2.19 -16.09 24.88
C SER A 230 1.37 -14.97 25.54
N GLU A 231 0.45 -15.33 26.44
CA GLU A 231 -0.44 -14.37 27.11
C GLU A 231 0.33 -13.30 27.88
N ASP A 232 1.35 -13.69 28.65
CA ASP A 232 2.20 -12.78 29.41
C ASP A 232 2.87 -11.72 28.50
N LEU A 233 3.37 -12.17 27.35
CA LEU A 233 4.04 -11.30 26.40
C LEU A 233 3.03 -10.37 25.73
N LEU A 234 1.82 -10.84 25.41
CA LEU A 234 0.76 -9.98 24.89
C LEU A 234 0.44 -8.85 25.88
N HIS A 235 0.24 -9.18 27.16
CA HIS A 235 -0.05 -8.20 28.19
C HIS A 235 1.06 -7.16 28.31
N ASP A 236 2.33 -7.57 28.29
CA ASP A 236 3.48 -6.66 28.29
C ASP A 236 3.50 -5.72 27.07
N LEU A 237 3.20 -6.25 25.89
CA LEU A 237 3.16 -5.44 24.66
C LEU A 237 1.99 -4.44 24.64
N THR A 238 0.84 -4.79 25.21
CA THR A 238 -0.31 -3.87 25.27
C THR A 238 -0.08 -2.66 26.19
N GLN A 239 0.84 -2.74 27.15
CA GLN A 239 1.19 -1.62 28.04
C GLN A 239 1.73 -0.40 27.28
N TYR A 240 2.33 -0.62 26.10
CA TYR A 240 2.86 0.44 25.24
C TYR A 240 1.78 1.34 24.60
N LYS A 241 0.49 1.11 24.88
CA LYS A 241 -0.62 1.98 24.42
C LYS A 241 -0.57 3.42 24.95
N SER A 242 0.08 3.63 26.10
CA SER A 242 0.22 4.95 26.75
C SER A 242 1.64 5.52 26.61
N TYR A 243 2.45 4.99 25.69
CA TYR A 243 3.83 5.43 25.51
C TYR A 243 3.93 6.86 24.95
N ARG A 244 5.02 7.57 25.27
CA ARG A 244 5.22 8.97 24.87
C ARG A 244 5.20 9.19 23.35
N ASN A 245 5.74 8.21 22.60
CA ASN A 245 5.87 8.30 21.15
C ASN A 245 4.66 7.70 20.43
N LYS A 246 4.07 8.49 19.52
CA LYS A 246 2.88 8.11 18.76
C LYS A 246 3.09 6.88 17.86
N THR A 247 4.29 6.70 17.31
CA THR A 247 4.63 5.54 16.45
C THR A 247 4.59 4.23 17.23
N VAL A 248 5.14 4.23 18.45
CA VAL A 248 5.10 3.10 19.38
C VAL A 248 3.66 2.79 19.80
N VAL A 249 2.87 3.82 20.13
CA VAL A 249 1.44 3.67 20.45
C VAL A 249 0.65 3.07 19.27
N ALA A 250 0.96 3.48 18.04
CA ALA A 250 0.33 2.90 16.85
C ALA A 250 0.67 1.41 16.69
N GLY A 251 1.92 1.01 16.95
CA GLY A 251 2.34 -0.40 16.93
C GLY A 251 1.61 -1.24 17.98
N ALA A 252 1.54 -0.75 19.23
CA ALA A 252 0.81 -1.45 20.30
C ALA A 252 -0.69 -1.61 19.98
N ARG A 253 -1.31 -0.58 19.39
CA ARG A 253 -2.71 -0.66 18.92
C ARG A 253 -2.91 -1.64 17.77
N SER A 254 -1.92 -1.79 16.90
CA SER A 254 -1.96 -2.78 15.81
C SER A 254 -2.12 -4.19 16.38
N ILE A 255 -1.33 -4.54 17.40
CA ILE A 255 -1.40 -5.84 18.08
C ILE A 255 -2.79 -6.03 18.70
N ILE A 256 -3.28 -5.04 19.47
CA ILE A 256 -4.61 -5.11 20.09
C ILE A 256 -5.70 -5.33 19.05
N ASN A 257 -5.64 -4.66 17.90
CA ASN A 257 -6.63 -4.82 16.84
C ASN A 257 -6.59 -6.23 16.21
N VAL A 258 -5.42 -6.83 16.06
CA VAL A 258 -5.30 -8.22 15.58
C VAL A 258 -5.97 -9.18 16.58
N PHE A 259 -5.64 -9.08 17.87
CA PHE A 259 -6.20 -9.98 18.89
C PHE A 259 -7.71 -9.77 19.12
N ARG A 260 -8.23 -8.55 18.93
CA ARG A 260 -9.69 -8.32 18.92
C ARG A 260 -10.43 -9.12 17.84
N THR A 261 -9.78 -9.41 16.72
CA THR A 261 -10.40 -10.18 15.63
C THR A 261 -10.19 -11.67 15.75
N VAL A 262 -9.11 -12.09 16.41
CA VAL A 262 -8.72 -13.51 16.43
C VAL A 262 -9.09 -14.20 17.75
N ASN A 263 -8.74 -13.58 18.88
CA ASN A 263 -9.04 -14.12 20.20
C ASN A 263 -9.17 -12.96 21.21
N PRO A 264 -10.40 -12.44 21.40
CA PRO A 264 -10.65 -11.36 22.36
C PRO A 264 -10.40 -11.75 23.82
N ASP A 265 -10.47 -13.04 24.16
CA ASP A 265 -10.38 -13.48 25.56
C ASP A 265 -8.99 -13.30 26.15
N MET A 266 -7.97 -13.47 25.32
CA MET A 266 -6.57 -13.27 25.66
C MET A 266 -6.24 -11.81 25.99
N LEU A 267 -7.09 -10.86 25.59
CA LEU A 267 -6.95 -9.44 25.93
C LEU A 267 -7.61 -9.11 27.27
N LEU A 268 -6.98 -8.18 28.00
CA LEU A 268 -7.57 -7.59 29.20
C LEU A 268 -8.94 -6.96 28.87
N LYS A 269 -9.90 -7.03 29.81
CA LYS A 269 -11.25 -6.45 29.69
C LYS A 269 -11.27 -4.98 29.24
N LYS A 270 -10.22 -4.22 29.55
CA LYS A 270 -10.06 -2.80 29.15
C LYS A 270 -9.80 -2.64 27.64
N ASP A 271 -9.21 -3.65 27.02
CA ASP A 271 -8.68 -3.60 25.65
C ASP A 271 -9.54 -4.40 24.65
N ARG A 272 -10.52 -5.21 25.11
CA ARG A 272 -11.52 -5.92 24.27
C ARG A 272 -12.37 -5.01 23.36
N GLY A 273 -12.46 -3.72 23.68
CA GLY A 273 -13.27 -2.78 22.91
C GLY A 273 -14.75 -2.84 23.30
N LYS A 274 -15.58 -2.06 22.64
CA LYS A 274 -17.00 -1.90 23.02
C LYS A 274 -17.91 -2.99 22.42
N MET A 275 -17.57 -3.54 21.26
CA MET A 275 -18.37 -4.54 20.55
C MET A 275 -18.48 -5.86 21.32
N VAL A 276 -17.41 -6.31 21.98
CA VAL A 276 -17.43 -7.55 22.78
C VAL A 276 -18.28 -7.41 24.06
N LYS A 277 -18.45 -6.18 24.57
CA LYS A 277 -19.27 -5.95 25.76
C LYS A 277 -20.77 -6.10 25.50
N GLU A 278 -21.22 -5.81 24.28
CA GLU A 278 -22.62 -5.96 23.90
C GLU A 278 -22.98 -7.46 23.80
N GLU A 279 -22.07 -8.30 23.32
CA GLU A 279 -22.24 -9.77 23.30
C GLU A 279 -22.12 -10.41 24.71
N GLU A 280 -21.28 -9.85 25.60
CA GLU A 280 -21.18 -10.31 27.00
C GLU A 280 -22.39 -9.85 27.85
N GLU A 281 -22.97 -8.67 27.59
CA GLU A 281 -24.14 -8.17 28.31
C GLU A 281 -25.43 -8.91 27.89
N GLU A 282 -25.61 -9.25 26.60
CA GLU A 282 -26.76 -10.07 26.14
C GLU A 282 -26.74 -11.53 26.68
N GLY A 283 -25.60 -12.01 27.17
CA GLY A 283 -25.46 -13.35 27.76
C GLY A 283 -25.60 -13.42 29.29
N SER A 284 -25.88 -12.30 29.97
CA SER A 284 -25.86 -12.22 31.44
C SER A 284 -27.14 -11.71 32.10
N ASP A 285 -28.23 -11.54 31.34
CA ASP A 285 -29.50 -11.00 31.86
C ASP A 285 -30.55 -12.06 32.25
N ASP A 286 -30.24 -13.36 32.18
CA ASP A 286 -31.17 -14.43 32.59
C ASP A 286 -30.60 -15.30 33.71
N GLU A 287 -30.49 -14.78 34.95
CA GLU A 287 -30.57 -15.62 36.16
C GLU A 287 -30.67 -14.79 37.46
N GLU A 288 -31.84 -14.19 37.73
CA GLU A 288 -32.31 -13.94 39.10
C GLU A 288 -33.83 -14.12 39.23
N GLY A 289 -34.27 -15.15 39.97
CA GLY A 289 -35.43 -15.03 40.87
C GLY A 289 -36.80 -15.64 40.49
N ASN A 290 -36.94 -16.96 40.66
CA ASN A 290 -38.00 -17.69 41.41
C ASN A 290 -39.51 -17.35 41.25
N SER A 291 -40.34 -18.32 40.82
CA SER A 291 -41.43 -18.94 41.64
C SER A 291 -42.33 -19.91 40.85
N ASP A 292 -42.81 -20.92 41.57
CA ASP A 292 -43.66 -22.05 41.19
C ASP A 292 -44.94 -21.72 40.38
N SER A 293 -45.30 -22.59 39.43
CA SER A 293 -46.58 -23.33 39.47
C SER A 293 -46.74 -24.32 38.32
N ASP A 294 -47.40 -25.41 38.69
CA ASP A 294 -47.75 -26.65 37.98
C ASP A 294 -48.81 -26.46 36.87
N THR A 295 -49.03 -27.52 36.07
CA THR A 295 -50.19 -27.88 35.22
C THR A 295 -50.01 -27.86 33.69
N GLY A 296 -49.85 -29.06 33.12
CA GLY A 296 -50.81 -29.66 32.16
C GLY A 296 -50.81 -29.26 30.68
N GLY A 297 -50.28 -30.16 29.83
CA GLY A 297 -50.91 -30.77 28.64
C GLY A 297 -51.54 -29.91 27.52
N GLY A 298 -51.11 -30.17 26.28
CA GLY A 298 -51.88 -29.81 25.08
C GLY A 298 -51.07 -29.86 23.78
N GLU A 299 -51.19 -30.98 23.05
CA GLU A 299 -50.80 -31.13 21.65
C GLU A 299 -51.58 -30.15 20.74
N THR A 300 -50.92 -29.60 19.71
CA THR A 300 -51.48 -29.47 18.35
C THR A 300 -50.35 -29.25 17.35
N ASP A 301 -50.32 -30.13 16.35
CA ASP A 301 -49.56 -30.06 15.11
C ASP A 301 -50.02 -28.90 14.20
N GLY A 302 -49.15 -28.43 13.31
CA GLY A 302 -49.52 -27.45 12.30
C GLY A 302 -48.37 -26.84 11.49
N GLU A 303 -47.76 -27.69 10.66
CA GLU A 303 -47.21 -27.44 9.30
C GLU A 303 -46.78 -26.02 8.87
N GLY A 304 -45.55 -25.91 8.36
CA GLY A 304 -45.05 -24.70 7.67
C GLY A 304 -43.62 -24.80 7.14
N GLU A 305 -43.44 -25.61 6.09
CA GLU A 305 -42.44 -25.55 4.99
C GLU A 305 -41.09 -24.81 5.19
N TYR A 306 -40.01 -25.61 5.15
CA TYR A 306 -38.64 -25.16 4.86
C TYR A 306 -38.37 -25.32 3.36
N ALA A 307 -38.24 -24.21 2.62
CA ALA A 307 -37.69 -24.20 1.27
C ALA A 307 -36.67 -23.06 1.15
N GLY A 308 -35.43 -23.46 0.85
CA GLY A 308 -34.24 -22.63 0.95
C GLY A 308 -34.18 -21.46 -0.03
N LYS A 309 -33.24 -20.55 0.26
CA LYS A 309 -32.66 -19.66 -0.75
C LYS A 309 -31.19 -19.42 -0.46
N GLU A 310 -30.47 -19.61 -1.54
CA GLU A 310 -29.05 -19.56 -1.78
C GLU A 310 -28.39 -18.24 -1.31
N GLU A 311 -27.12 -18.40 -0.96
CA GLU A 311 -26.13 -17.34 -0.93
C GLU A 311 -26.08 -16.62 -2.29
N ASN A 312 -26.19 -15.28 -2.29
CA ASN A 312 -25.04 -14.47 -2.65
C ASN A 312 -25.27 -12.97 -2.44
N SER A 313 -24.30 -12.40 -1.72
CA SER A 313 -23.65 -11.10 -1.92
C SER A 313 -24.41 -10.00 -2.68
N PHE A 314 -24.56 -8.84 -2.02
CA PHE A 314 -23.84 -7.62 -2.37
C PHE A 314 -24.42 -6.41 -1.61
N LEU A 315 -23.67 -5.98 -0.59
CA LEU A 315 -23.43 -4.60 -0.17
C LEU A 315 -24.58 -3.58 -0.07
N SER A 316 -24.66 -3.00 1.14
CA SER A 316 -24.76 -1.56 1.45
C SER A 316 -26.15 -0.99 1.79
N TYR A 317 -26.44 -0.98 3.10
CA TYR A 317 -27.25 0.04 3.79
C TYR A 317 -26.31 1.07 4.50
N PRO A 318 -26.79 2.21 5.07
CA PRO A 318 -27.38 3.32 4.34
C PRO A 318 -26.95 4.71 4.89
N GLU A 319 -27.48 5.76 4.26
CA GLU A 319 -28.07 6.94 4.90
C GLU A 319 -27.25 7.85 5.84
N THR A 320 -27.08 9.11 5.41
CA THR A 320 -27.44 10.25 6.24
C THR A 320 -28.17 11.31 5.41
N ALA A 321 -29.46 11.42 5.64
CA ALA A 321 -30.29 12.55 5.27
C ALA A 321 -29.93 13.77 6.13
N LEU A 322 -29.76 14.94 5.51
CA LEU A 322 -30.02 16.22 6.15
C LEU A 322 -30.77 17.15 5.18
N MET A 323 -32.07 17.22 5.44
CA MET A 323 -33.01 18.34 5.29
C MET A 323 -32.68 19.41 4.24
N ASN A 324 -33.39 19.37 3.10
CA ASN A 324 -33.66 20.54 2.28
C ASN A 324 -35.17 20.83 2.31
N LYS A 325 -35.57 21.85 3.07
CA LYS A 325 -36.97 22.30 3.18
C LYS A 325 -37.32 23.15 1.95
N GLY A 326 -38.15 22.57 1.08
CA GLY A 326 -39.37 23.20 0.55
C GLY A 326 -39.24 24.42 -0.37
N LYS A 327 -39.41 24.18 -1.68
CA LYS A 327 -40.29 25.00 -2.53
C LYS A 327 -41.15 24.08 -3.40
N LYS A 328 -42.47 24.27 -3.29
CA LYS A 328 -43.54 23.52 -3.95
C LYS A 328 -43.60 23.79 -5.47
N PRO A 329 -44.30 22.92 -6.24
CA PRO A 329 -44.10 22.74 -7.68
C PRO A 329 -45.04 23.63 -8.52
N GLU A 330 -44.60 24.05 -9.70
CA GLU A 330 -45.47 24.59 -10.75
C GLU A 330 -45.64 23.60 -11.90
N ALA A 331 -46.89 23.49 -12.34
CA ALA A 331 -47.43 22.43 -13.16
C ALA A 331 -46.96 22.46 -14.62
N VAL A 332 -46.90 21.26 -15.20
CA VAL A 332 -46.59 20.98 -16.60
C VAL A 332 -47.82 21.29 -17.47
N GLY A 333 -47.66 22.14 -18.48
CA GLY A 333 -48.55 22.29 -19.63
C GLY A 333 -47.74 22.18 -20.94
N PRO A 334 -48.21 21.48 -21.99
CA PRO A 334 -47.36 21.08 -23.10
C PRO A 334 -47.34 22.04 -24.30
N LYS A 335 -46.13 22.15 -24.88
CA LYS A 335 -45.76 22.41 -26.30
C LYS A 335 -46.18 23.76 -26.92
N VAL A 336 -45.20 24.48 -27.51
CA VAL A 336 -45.08 24.77 -28.97
C VAL A 336 -43.83 25.64 -29.19
N HIS A 337 -42.96 25.24 -30.12
CA HIS A 337 -41.75 25.99 -30.51
C HIS A 337 -42.11 27.30 -31.23
N LYS A 338 -41.67 28.45 -30.72
CA LYS A 338 -41.58 29.70 -31.48
C LYS A 338 -40.13 30.21 -31.46
N PHE A 339 -39.48 30.17 -32.61
CA PHE A 339 -38.22 30.86 -32.87
C PHE A 339 -38.44 32.37 -32.80
N THR A 340 -37.97 33.02 -31.75
CA THR A 340 -37.82 34.48 -31.70
C THR A 340 -36.35 34.84 -31.49
N LYS A 341 -35.77 35.57 -32.45
CA LYS A 341 -34.38 36.05 -32.40
C LYS A 341 -34.24 37.02 -31.22
N LYS A 342 -33.56 36.61 -30.15
CA LYS A 342 -33.15 37.55 -29.08
C LYS A 342 -32.11 38.55 -29.64
N PRO A 343 -32.24 39.86 -29.35
CA PRO A 343 -31.32 40.89 -29.83
C PRO A 343 -29.91 40.69 -29.26
N ARG A 344 -28.88 41.05 -30.05
CA ARG A 344 -27.47 40.94 -29.65
C ARG A 344 -27.22 41.77 -28.38
N ALA A 345 -26.64 41.16 -27.35
CA ALA A 345 -26.22 41.87 -26.13
C ALA A 345 -25.23 43.00 -26.46
N PRO A 346 -25.27 44.14 -25.74
CA PRO A 346 -24.37 45.26 -25.99
C PRO A 346 -22.90 44.83 -25.79
N SER A 347 -22.05 45.28 -26.71
CA SER A 347 -20.62 44.97 -26.76
C SER A 347 -19.93 45.28 -25.43
N SER A 348 -19.06 44.38 -24.97
CA SER A 348 -18.39 44.53 -23.69
C SER A 348 -17.52 45.80 -23.66
N THR A 349 -17.64 46.60 -22.61
CA THR A 349 -16.84 47.82 -22.42
C THR A 349 -15.34 47.53 -22.51
N THR A 350 -14.59 48.52 -23.02
CA THR A 350 -13.16 48.35 -23.27
C THR A 350 -12.41 48.13 -21.94
N ASN A 351 -11.25 47.47 -21.99
CA ASN A 351 -10.42 47.28 -20.79
C ASN A 351 -10.02 48.61 -20.12
N LYS A 352 -10.05 49.73 -20.85
CA LYS A 352 -9.78 51.07 -20.32
C LYS A 352 -10.95 51.58 -19.46
N GLU A 353 -12.19 51.36 -19.90
CA GLU A 353 -13.40 51.74 -19.15
C GLU A 353 -13.61 50.85 -17.92
N LYS A 354 -13.42 49.53 -18.07
CA LYS A 354 -13.46 48.56 -16.95
C LYS A 354 -12.41 48.83 -15.86
N MET A 355 -11.42 49.69 -16.14
CA MET A 355 -10.43 50.09 -15.16
C MET A 355 -10.85 51.34 -14.40
N LYS A 356 -11.65 52.23 -14.98
CA LYS A 356 -12.13 53.44 -14.29
C LYS A 356 -13.15 53.13 -13.19
N SER A 357 -13.96 52.08 -13.35
CA SER A 357 -15.00 51.69 -12.40
C SER A 357 -14.53 50.72 -11.31
N LYS A 358 -13.22 50.50 -11.15
CA LYS A 358 -12.70 49.52 -10.18
C LYS A 358 -12.44 50.17 -8.80
N PRO A 359 -12.77 49.48 -7.69
CA PRO A 359 -12.44 49.93 -6.34
C PRO A 359 -10.95 50.21 -6.17
N PHE A 360 -10.61 51.28 -5.45
CA PHE A 360 -9.25 51.80 -5.31
C PHE A 360 -8.27 50.78 -4.70
N SER A 361 -8.72 49.92 -3.78
CA SER A 361 -7.93 48.84 -3.16
C SER A 361 -7.40 47.82 -4.17
N MET A 362 -8.21 47.46 -5.18
CA MET A 362 -7.79 46.58 -6.28
C MET A 362 -6.89 47.29 -7.30
N MET A 363 -6.96 48.61 -7.37
CA MET A 363 -6.16 49.41 -8.29
C MET A 363 -4.74 49.64 -7.76
N ARG A 364 -4.59 49.87 -6.45
CA ARG A 364 -3.30 50.09 -5.74
C ARG A 364 -2.30 48.96 -5.93
N GLN A 365 -2.75 47.70 -5.99
CA GLN A 365 -1.87 46.53 -6.15
C GLN A 365 -1.47 46.25 -7.62
N LYS A 366 -2.09 46.95 -8.58
CA LYS A 366 -1.87 46.67 -10.00
C LYS A 366 -0.60 47.36 -10.49
N LYS A 367 0.47 46.56 -10.65
CA LYS A 367 1.80 46.99 -11.15
C LYS A 367 1.78 47.78 -12.47
N SER A 368 0.71 47.70 -13.27
CA SER A 368 0.57 48.46 -14.53
C SER A 368 0.43 49.98 -14.35
N LEU A 369 0.07 50.46 -13.15
CA LEU A 369 -0.03 51.89 -12.84
C LEU A 369 1.28 52.49 -12.32
N ARG A 370 2.21 51.65 -11.85
CA ARG A 370 3.56 52.08 -11.40
C ARG A 370 4.54 52.32 -12.56
N GLY A 371 4.09 52.15 -13.80
CA GLY A 371 4.87 52.36 -15.02
C GLY A 371 4.74 51.20 -16.02
N LYS A 372 4.86 51.48 -17.32
CA LYS A 372 4.96 50.43 -18.34
C LYS A 372 6.34 49.75 -18.19
N LYS A 373 6.37 48.46 -17.83
CA LYS A 373 7.61 47.68 -17.78
C LYS A 373 8.25 47.71 -19.17
N LYS A 374 9.39 48.39 -19.33
CA LYS A 374 10.17 48.35 -20.58
C LYS A 374 10.60 46.90 -20.79
N ARG A 375 10.26 46.32 -21.94
CA ARG A 375 10.67 44.95 -22.31
C ARG A 375 12.20 44.85 -22.23
N SER A 376 12.71 43.77 -21.65
CA SER A 376 14.15 43.53 -21.62
C SER A 376 14.70 43.35 -23.04
N PHE A 377 15.99 43.59 -23.25
CA PHE A 377 16.61 43.42 -24.57
C PHE A 377 16.41 42.00 -25.12
N ARG A 378 16.53 40.98 -24.25
CA ARG A 378 16.27 39.58 -24.57
C ARG A 378 14.82 39.33 -24.99
N GLU A 379 13.84 39.94 -24.30
CA GLU A 379 12.42 39.84 -24.70
C GLU A 379 12.16 40.51 -26.06
N LYS A 380 12.84 41.62 -26.37
CA LYS A 380 12.75 42.27 -27.69
C LYS A 380 13.35 41.38 -28.79
N GLN A 381 14.49 40.74 -28.55
CA GLN A 381 15.11 39.81 -29.50
C GLN A 381 14.21 38.60 -29.80
N VAL A 382 13.62 38.00 -28.77
CA VAL A 382 12.69 36.87 -28.94
C VAL A 382 11.42 37.28 -29.68
N ALA A 383 10.87 38.46 -29.37
CA ALA A 383 9.70 38.98 -30.07
C ALA A 383 10.00 39.27 -31.55
N LEU A 384 11.17 39.82 -31.88
CA LEU A 384 11.61 40.05 -33.24
C LEU A 384 11.82 38.74 -34.00
N ARG A 385 12.49 37.76 -33.40
CA ARG A 385 12.67 36.42 -33.99
C ARG A 385 11.32 35.77 -34.31
N ASN A 386 10.37 35.84 -33.38
CA ASN A 386 9.04 35.28 -33.57
C ASN A 386 8.23 36.02 -34.65
N SER A 387 8.38 37.35 -34.78
CA SER A 387 7.70 38.10 -35.85
C SER A 387 8.27 37.78 -37.23
N LEU A 388 9.60 37.64 -37.35
CA LEU A 388 10.26 37.22 -38.59
C LEU A 388 9.87 35.80 -39.00
N LEU A 389 9.80 34.87 -38.04
CA LEU A 389 9.31 33.51 -38.30
C LEU A 389 7.86 33.50 -38.77
N LYS A 390 6.99 34.36 -38.20
CA LYS A 390 5.60 34.48 -38.61
C LYS A 390 5.47 35.08 -40.01
N ARG A 391 6.29 36.07 -40.35
CA ARG A 391 6.39 36.62 -41.72
C ARG A 391 6.88 35.59 -42.71
N LYS A 392 7.93 34.83 -42.38
CA LYS A 392 8.47 33.75 -43.22
C LYS A 392 7.43 32.65 -43.45
N LYS A 393 6.61 32.35 -42.44
CA LYS A 393 5.53 31.36 -42.56
C LYS A 393 4.34 31.84 -43.41
N ASN A 394 4.12 33.15 -43.50
CA ASN A 394 3.08 33.74 -44.35
C ASN A 394 3.58 34.13 -45.76
N SER A 395 4.88 33.96 -46.03
CA SER A 395 5.54 34.24 -47.32
C SER A 395 5.77 32.97 -48.15
N ARG A 396 5.27 31.83 -47.68
CA ARG A 396 5.06 30.60 -48.44
C ARG A 396 3.56 30.35 -48.45
#